data_AF-A0A6P0VHF4-F1
#
_entry.id   AF-A0A6P0VHF4-F1
#
_cell.length_a   1.000
_cell.length_b   1.000
_cell.length_c   1.000
_cell.angle_alpha   90.00
_cell.angle_beta   90.00
_cell.angle_gamma   90.00
#
_symmetry.space_group_name_H-M   'P 1'
#
loop_
_entity.id
_entity.type
_entity.pdbx_description
1 polymer ?
#
loop_
_entity_poly.entity_id
_entity_poly.type
_entity_poly.pdbx_seq_one_letter_code
_entity_poly.pdbx_strand_id
1 'polypeptide(L)'
;KDSKVIFWSLSGEKLQQFQTSQDGIFSINFSPDGERLVTAGTDTTVRLWNLFGKQLAKFNTHQGGVVSVSFSPDGQRLVTAGQDGTAKLLLLSGLQISQFKGHQGRIYSASFSPDGKYVATAGKDGVVRLWQVEGLDELLQRGCNWLKDYFTKHPQVYEVQECG
;
A
#
# COMPACT_ATOMS: atom_id res chain seq x y z
N LYS A 1 13.12 18.35 -13.50
CA LYS A 1 13.69 17.48 -14.58
C LYS A 1 12.75 16.30 -14.64
N ASP A 2 12.13 16.03 -15.78
CA ASP A 2 11.19 14.91 -15.89
C ASP A 2 11.92 13.57 -15.63
N SER A 3 11.32 12.72 -14.79
CA SER A 3 11.87 11.41 -14.43
C SER A 3 11.43 10.35 -15.43
N LYS A 4 12.31 9.37 -15.67
CA LYS A 4 12.05 8.23 -16.56
C LYS A 4 12.21 6.92 -15.82
N VAL A 5 11.46 5.91 -16.26
CA VAL A 5 11.71 4.51 -15.93
C VAL A 5 12.46 3.88 -17.11
N ILE A 6 13.51 3.11 -16.81
CA ILE A 6 14.29 2.37 -17.79
C ILE A 6 14.37 0.92 -17.35
N PHE A 7 14.03 0.00 -18.26
CA PHE A 7 14.21 -1.42 -18.09
C PHE A 7 15.58 -1.83 -18.63
N TRP A 8 16.30 -2.61 -17.85
CA TRP A 8 17.60 -3.16 -18.19
C TRP A 8 17.55 -4.68 -18.11
N SER A 9 18.26 -5.36 -18.99
CA SER A 9 18.56 -6.78 -18.84
C SER A 9 19.61 -6.97 -17.74
N LEU A 10 19.76 -8.22 -17.27
CA LEU A 10 20.84 -8.58 -16.34
C LEU A 10 22.24 -8.44 -16.98
N SER A 11 22.33 -8.44 -18.31
CA SER A 11 23.57 -8.15 -19.05
C SER A 11 23.87 -6.65 -19.18
N GLY A 12 22.98 -5.77 -18.69
CA GLY A 12 23.15 -4.32 -18.76
C GLY A 12 22.68 -3.68 -20.06
N GLU A 13 21.89 -4.40 -20.86
CA GLU A 13 21.30 -3.87 -22.08
C GLU A 13 20.00 -3.13 -21.77
N LYS A 14 19.82 -1.96 -22.39
CA LYS A 14 18.58 -1.21 -22.25
C LYS A 14 17.47 -1.87 -23.07
N LEU A 15 16.43 -2.34 -22.39
CA LEU A 15 15.30 -3.01 -23.03
C LEU A 15 14.20 -2.02 -23.44
N GLN A 16 13.82 -1.11 -22.55
CA GLN A 16 12.73 -0.16 -22.77
C GLN A 16 12.87 1.06 -21.86
N GLN A 17 12.21 2.16 -22.20
CA GLN A 17 12.02 3.30 -21.29
C GLN A 17 10.67 3.98 -21.52
N PHE A 18 10.18 4.69 -20.50
CA PHE A 18 9.08 5.63 -20.64
C PHE A 18 9.28 6.83 -19.71
N GLN A 19 8.69 7.97 -20.09
CA GLN A 19 8.66 9.18 -19.26
C GLN A 19 7.52 9.11 -18.27
N THR A 20 7.75 9.57 -17.05
CA THR A 20 6.74 9.49 -15.98
C THR A 20 6.00 10.79 -15.74
N SER A 21 6.50 11.93 -16.21
CA SER A 21 5.99 13.25 -15.82
C SER A 21 5.92 13.42 -14.29
N GLN A 22 6.79 12.72 -13.55
CA GLN A 22 7.02 12.89 -12.12
C GLN A 22 8.35 13.61 -11.93
N ASP A 23 8.37 14.58 -11.03
CA ASP A 23 9.63 15.09 -10.50
C ASP A 23 10.15 14.11 -9.44
N GLY A 24 11.43 13.75 -9.56
CA GLY A 24 12.19 12.98 -8.58
C GLY A 24 11.52 11.70 -8.07
N ILE A 25 11.66 10.59 -8.81
CA ILE A 25 11.24 9.26 -8.32
C ILE A 25 12.22 8.78 -7.26
N PHE A 26 11.71 8.47 -6.07
CA PHE A 26 12.49 7.91 -4.95
C PHE A 26 12.32 6.39 -4.82
N SER A 27 11.19 5.86 -5.25
CA SER A 27 10.88 4.44 -5.11
C SER A 27 10.14 3.91 -6.33
N ILE A 28 10.45 2.67 -6.69
CA ILE A 28 9.78 1.90 -7.73
C ILE A 28 9.66 0.44 -7.28
N ASN A 29 8.55 -0.23 -7.62
CA ASN A 29 8.33 -1.63 -7.27
C ASN A 29 7.49 -2.33 -8.35
N PHE A 30 7.85 -3.56 -8.70
CA PHE A 30 7.01 -4.42 -9.54
C PHE A 30 5.84 -4.97 -8.75
N SER A 31 4.70 -5.17 -9.41
CA SER A 31 3.66 -6.05 -8.87
C SER A 31 4.18 -7.49 -8.80
N PRO A 32 3.64 -8.34 -7.90
CA PRO A 32 4.07 -9.72 -7.77
C PRO A 32 3.90 -10.55 -9.05
N ASP A 33 2.88 -10.23 -9.86
CA ASP A 33 2.64 -10.81 -11.18
C ASP A 33 3.65 -10.36 -12.25
N GLY A 34 4.45 -9.32 -11.97
CA GLY A 34 5.42 -8.74 -12.90
C GLY A 34 4.83 -7.87 -13.99
N GLU A 35 3.50 -7.69 -14.08
CA GLU A 35 2.82 -7.02 -15.19
C GLU A 35 2.68 -5.49 -15.02
N ARG A 36 2.90 -4.99 -13.79
CA ARG A 36 2.71 -3.60 -13.41
C ARG A 36 3.88 -3.08 -12.59
N LEU A 37 3.95 -1.75 -12.51
CA LEU A 37 4.90 -1.02 -11.71
C LEU A 37 4.19 0.06 -10.90
N VAL A 38 4.67 0.31 -9.68
CA VAL A 38 4.33 1.52 -8.94
C VAL A 38 5.55 2.39 -8.74
N THR A 39 5.36 3.70 -8.90
CA THR A 39 6.39 4.72 -8.66
C THR A 39 5.91 5.74 -7.64
N ALA A 40 6.85 6.28 -6.86
CA ALA A 40 6.61 7.28 -5.84
C ALA A 40 7.77 8.28 -5.78
N GLY A 41 7.47 9.56 -5.52
CA GLY A 41 8.48 10.62 -5.64
C GLY A 41 8.14 11.92 -4.93
N THR A 42 8.78 13.02 -5.35
CA THR A 42 8.63 14.33 -4.69
C THR A 42 7.25 14.94 -4.87
N ASP A 43 6.52 14.59 -5.94
CA ASP A 43 5.23 15.19 -6.30
C ASP A 43 4.04 14.74 -5.44
N THR A 44 4.30 14.11 -4.28
CA THR A 44 3.32 13.58 -3.32
C THR A 44 2.44 12.44 -3.85
N THR A 45 2.70 11.99 -5.08
CA THR A 45 1.85 11.02 -5.76
C THR A 45 2.49 9.65 -5.87
N VAL A 46 1.63 8.65 -5.85
CA VAL A 46 1.96 7.28 -6.27
C VAL A 46 1.28 7.01 -7.59
N ARG A 47 2.00 6.45 -8.55
CA ARG A 47 1.46 6.17 -9.89
C ARG A 47 1.63 4.70 -10.22
N LEU A 48 0.58 4.10 -10.74
CA LEU A 48 0.54 2.72 -11.21
C LEU A 48 0.69 2.73 -12.73
N TRP A 49 1.53 1.85 -13.26
CA TRP A 49 1.87 1.76 -14.67
C TRP A 49 1.76 0.33 -15.16
N ASN A 50 1.47 0.16 -16.45
CA ASN A 50 1.86 -1.07 -17.14
C ASN A 50 3.33 -0.97 -17.58
N LEU A 51 3.90 -2.09 -18.04
CA LEU A 51 5.30 -2.13 -18.47
C LEU A 51 5.59 -1.30 -19.73
N PHE A 52 4.55 -0.94 -20.50
CA PHE A 52 4.66 -0.11 -21.70
C PHE A 52 4.66 1.39 -21.42
N GLY A 53 4.58 1.80 -20.15
CA GLY A 53 4.59 3.21 -19.74
C GLY A 53 3.23 3.90 -19.76
N LYS A 54 2.12 3.16 -19.94
CA LYS A 54 0.78 3.71 -19.73
C LYS A 54 0.52 3.84 -18.25
N GLN A 55 0.23 5.06 -17.80
CA GLN A 55 -0.27 5.31 -16.46
C GLN A 55 -1.68 4.72 -16.32
N LEU A 56 -1.85 3.76 -15.41
CA LEU A 56 -3.13 3.11 -15.10
C LEU A 56 -3.88 3.85 -13.99
N ALA A 57 -3.17 4.40 -13.02
CA ALA A 57 -3.75 5.18 -11.92
C ALA A 57 -2.74 6.17 -11.32
N LYS A 58 -3.25 7.18 -10.60
CA LYS A 58 -2.48 8.16 -9.85
C LYS A 58 -3.19 8.46 -8.52
N PHE A 59 -2.46 8.37 -7.42
CA PHE A 59 -2.97 8.53 -6.06
C PHE A 59 -2.26 9.68 -5.35
N ASN A 60 -3.01 10.64 -4.81
CA ASN A 60 -2.47 11.66 -3.91
C ASN A 60 -2.50 11.09 -2.48
N THR A 61 -1.34 10.78 -1.91
CA THR A 61 -1.27 9.95 -0.69
C THR A 61 -0.79 10.72 0.53
N HIS A 62 0.23 11.57 0.38
CA HIS A 62 0.92 12.25 1.48
C HIS A 62 0.90 13.78 1.33
N GLN A 63 1.12 14.49 2.43
CA GLN A 63 1.26 15.97 2.43
C GLN A 63 2.69 16.44 2.08
N GLY A 64 3.55 15.50 1.70
CA GLY A 64 4.93 15.73 1.26
C GLY A 64 5.38 14.58 0.36
N GLY A 65 6.65 14.58 -0.03
CA GLY A 65 7.19 13.55 -0.93
C GLY A 65 6.93 12.13 -0.41
N VAL A 66 6.64 11.22 -1.34
CA VAL A 66 6.47 9.80 -1.03
C VAL A 66 7.82 9.13 -1.24
N VAL A 67 8.40 8.63 -0.16
CA VAL A 67 9.78 8.14 -0.13
C VAL A 67 9.85 6.66 -0.51
N SER A 68 8.82 5.89 -0.17
CA SER A 68 8.77 4.46 -0.42
C SER A 68 7.36 4.04 -0.82
N VAL A 69 7.28 3.08 -1.76
CA VAL A 69 6.06 2.39 -2.17
C VAL A 69 6.37 0.92 -2.42
N SER A 70 5.47 0.02 -1.99
CA SER A 70 5.60 -1.43 -2.20
C SER A 70 4.22 -2.07 -2.38
N PHE A 71 4.14 -3.06 -3.27
CA PHE A 71 2.96 -3.94 -3.37
C PHE A 71 2.88 -4.91 -2.20
N SER A 72 1.66 -5.27 -1.81
CA SER A 72 1.40 -6.47 -1.03
C SER A 72 1.72 -7.73 -1.83
N PRO A 73 1.98 -8.88 -1.16
CA PRO A 73 2.24 -10.15 -1.83
C PRO A 73 1.10 -10.63 -2.74
N ASP A 74 -0.14 -10.29 -2.40
CA ASP A 74 -1.33 -10.56 -3.21
C ASP A 74 -1.50 -9.59 -4.42
N GLY A 75 -0.68 -8.54 -4.51
CA GLY A 75 -0.73 -7.53 -5.57
C GLY A 75 -1.96 -6.61 -5.55
N GLN A 76 -2.78 -6.64 -4.50
CA GLN A 76 -4.05 -5.89 -4.41
C GLN A 76 -3.95 -4.62 -3.56
N ARG A 77 -2.91 -4.49 -2.74
CA ARG A 77 -2.68 -3.36 -1.84
C ARG A 77 -1.31 -2.75 -2.09
N LEU A 78 -1.18 -1.49 -1.68
CA LEU A 78 0.07 -0.75 -1.64
C LEU A 78 0.32 -0.25 -0.23
N VAL A 79 1.57 -0.31 0.22
CA VAL A 79 2.03 0.47 1.35
C VAL A 79 2.89 1.62 0.84
N THR A 80 2.64 2.82 1.37
CA THR A 80 3.40 4.04 1.06
C THR A 80 3.98 4.62 2.33
N ALA A 81 5.15 5.25 2.24
CA ALA A 81 5.79 5.96 3.36
C ALA A 81 6.21 7.36 2.92
N GLY A 82 5.89 8.35 3.75
CA GLY A 82 5.99 9.76 3.41
C GLY A 82 7.01 10.56 4.23
N GLN A 83 7.33 11.74 3.71
CA GLN A 83 8.06 12.77 4.45
C GLN A 83 7.26 13.34 5.64
N ASP A 84 5.93 13.16 5.63
CA ASP A 84 5.02 13.56 6.70
C ASP A 84 5.08 12.67 7.95
N GLY A 85 5.97 11.68 7.98
CA GLY A 85 6.17 10.77 9.09
C GLY A 85 5.07 9.72 9.26
N THR A 86 4.26 9.53 8.21
CA THR A 86 3.21 8.52 8.19
C THR A 86 3.48 7.49 7.11
N ALA A 87 3.01 6.28 7.35
CA ALA A 87 2.84 5.28 6.30
C ALA A 87 1.35 5.02 6.08
N LYS A 88 0.96 4.66 4.87
CA LYS A 88 -0.44 4.47 4.49
C LYS A 88 -0.59 3.17 3.75
N LEU A 89 -1.72 2.50 4.00
CA LEU A 89 -2.14 1.30 3.29
C LEU A 89 -3.28 1.68 2.35
N LEU A 90 -3.15 1.35 1.07
CA LEU A 90 -4.11 1.70 0.03
C LEU A 90 -4.51 0.48 -0.79
N LEU A 91 -5.73 0.48 -1.30
CA LEU A 91 -6.15 -0.38 -2.41
C LEU A 91 -5.72 0.23 -3.75
N LEU A 92 -5.66 -0.58 -4.80
CA LEU A 92 -5.38 -0.10 -6.16
C LEU A 92 -6.48 0.82 -6.74
N SER A 93 -7.64 0.89 -6.10
CA SER A 93 -8.66 1.92 -6.37
C SER A 93 -8.26 3.31 -5.88
N GLY A 94 -7.21 3.42 -5.06
CA GLY A 94 -6.78 4.64 -4.39
C GLY A 94 -7.43 4.85 -3.01
N LEU A 95 -8.32 3.95 -2.58
CA LEU A 95 -8.91 4.02 -1.24
C LEU A 95 -7.83 3.77 -0.18
N GLN A 96 -7.64 4.73 0.72
CA GLN A 96 -6.81 4.55 1.92
C GLN A 96 -7.59 3.73 2.96
N ILE A 97 -7.08 2.54 3.27
CA ILE A 97 -7.69 1.63 4.26
C ILE A 97 -7.05 1.73 5.64
N SER A 98 -5.83 2.23 5.75
CA SER A 98 -5.18 2.49 7.04
C SER A 98 -4.12 3.58 6.95
N GLN A 99 -3.83 4.20 8.08
CA GLN A 99 -2.74 5.15 8.26
C GLN A 99 -1.96 4.80 9.54
N PHE A 100 -0.67 4.54 9.39
CA PHE A 100 0.25 4.22 10.47
C PHE A 100 0.93 5.50 10.95
N LYS A 101 0.62 5.89 12.19
CA LYS A 101 1.17 7.07 12.86
C LYS A 101 2.04 6.65 14.04
N GLY A 102 3.18 7.32 14.23
CA GLY A 102 4.03 7.09 15.41
C GLY A 102 5.51 7.40 15.19
N HIS A 103 5.99 7.44 13.94
CA HIS A 103 7.35 7.89 13.65
C HIS A 103 7.51 9.39 13.92
N GLN A 104 8.65 9.77 14.49
CA GLN A 104 9.03 11.18 14.67
C GLN A 104 9.86 11.64 13.46
N GLY A 105 9.18 12.10 12.42
CA GLY A 105 9.77 12.55 11.16
C GLY A 105 9.68 11.51 10.04
N ARG A 106 10.34 11.82 8.91
CA ARG A 106 10.27 11.06 7.65
C ARG A 106 10.40 9.54 7.83
N ILE A 107 9.54 8.79 7.17
CA ILE A 107 9.70 7.33 7.01
C ILE A 107 10.49 7.09 5.72
N TYR A 108 11.55 6.30 5.79
CA TYR A 108 12.43 6.01 4.66
C TYR A 108 12.02 4.76 3.88
N SER A 109 11.44 3.77 4.55
CA SER A 109 11.05 2.51 3.93
C SER A 109 9.77 1.96 4.57
N ALA A 110 8.94 1.35 3.74
CA ALA A 110 7.83 0.52 4.17
C ALA A 110 7.77 -0.75 3.30
N SER A 111 7.55 -1.90 3.92
CA SER A 111 7.41 -3.19 3.22
C SER A 111 6.38 -4.08 3.88
N PHE A 112 5.76 -4.95 3.10
CA PHE A 112 4.92 -6.02 3.63
C PHE A 112 5.77 -7.22 4.08
N SER A 113 5.27 -7.97 5.05
CA SER A 113 5.69 -9.35 5.29
C SER A 113 5.26 -10.26 4.12
N PRO A 114 5.94 -11.40 3.89
CA PRO A 114 5.59 -12.33 2.81
C PRO A 114 4.16 -12.89 2.88
N ASP A 115 3.59 -13.01 4.09
CA ASP A 115 2.21 -13.44 4.31
C ASP A 115 1.19 -12.29 4.16
N GLY A 116 1.66 -11.06 3.96
CA GLY A 116 0.82 -9.87 3.80
C GLY A 116 0.08 -9.41 5.07
N LYS A 117 0.39 -10.00 6.24
CA LYS A 117 -0.27 -9.71 7.52
C LYS A 117 0.39 -8.59 8.32
N TYR A 118 1.61 -8.24 7.97
CA TYR A 118 2.35 -7.17 8.62
C TYR A 118 2.93 -6.18 7.62
N VAL A 119 3.09 -4.96 8.09
CA VAL A 119 3.89 -3.92 7.46
C VAL A 119 5.02 -3.56 8.40
N ALA A 120 6.25 -3.51 7.89
CA ALA A 120 7.39 -2.94 8.58
C ALA A 120 7.66 -1.51 8.07
N THR A 121 7.90 -0.57 8.98
CA THR A 121 8.30 0.81 8.63
C THR A 121 9.58 1.21 9.35
N ALA A 122 10.49 1.89 8.66
CA ALA A 122 11.75 2.40 9.22
C ALA A 122 11.88 3.91 8.96
N GLY A 123 12.15 4.69 10.01
CA GLY A 123 12.09 6.15 9.93
C GLY A 123 13.30 6.88 10.51
N LYS A 124 13.27 8.21 10.36
CA LYS A 124 14.31 9.15 10.83
C LYS A 124 14.55 9.11 12.33
N ASP A 125 13.55 8.68 13.09
CA ASP A 125 13.63 8.48 14.53
C ASP A 125 14.49 7.27 14.94
N GLY A 126 15.06 6.53 13.99
CA GLY A 126 15.93 5.38 14.26
C GLY A 126 15.18 4.14 14.73
N VAL A 127 13.85 4.14 14.63
CA VAL A 127 12.99 3.05 15.09
C VAL A 127 12.43 2.29 13.89
N VAL A 128 12.35 0.97 14.00
CA VAL A 128 11.55 0.11 13.13
C VAL A 128 10.26 -0.23 13.84
N ARG A 129 9.11 -0.08 13.16
CA ARG A 129 7.79 -0.44 13.69
C ARG A 129 7.18 -1.54 12.85
N LEU A 130 6.51 -2.49 13.50
CA LEU A 130 5.70 -3.52 12.87
C LEU A 130 4.23 -3.22 13.12
N TRP A 131 3.44 -3.24 12.04
CA TRP A 131 2.01 -2.96 12.05
C TRP A 131 1.29 -4.19 11.55
N GLN A 132 0.32 -4.67 12.31
CA GLN A 132 -0.58 -5.71 11.81
C GLN A 132 -1.55 -5.08 10.80
N VAL A 133 -1.73 -5.73 9.67
CA VAL A 133 -2.64 -5.35 8.59
C VAL A 133 -3.54 -6.53 8.28
N GLU A 134 -4.66 -6.57 9.00
CA GLU A 134 -5.66 -7.64 8.83
C GLU A 134 -6.17 -7.65 7.38
N GLY A 135 -6.29 -8.84 6.81
CA GLY A 135 -7.01 -9.02 5.55
C GLY A 135 -8.50 -8.77 5.76
N LEU A 136 -9.23 -8.40 4.70
CA LEU A 136 -10.69 -8.25 4.76
C LEU A 136 -11.34 -9.54 5.29
N ASP A 137 -10.85 -10.71 4.88
CA ASP A 137 -11.36 -12.00 5.33
C ASP A 137 -11.14 -12.23 6.83
N GLU A 138 -10.00 -11.80 7.38
CA GLU A 138 -9.75 -11.89 8.83
C GLU A 138 -10.67 -10.95 9.60
N LEU A 139 -10.91 -9.76 9.06
CA LEU A 139 -11.78 -8.75 9.64
C LEU A 139 -13.26 -9.18 9.60
N LEU A 140 -13.68 -9.77 8.48
CA LEU A 140 -15.00 -10.39 8.31
C LEU A 140 -15.17 -11.60 9.23
N GLN A 141 -14.17 -12.49 9.31
CA GLN A 141 -14.21 -13.65 10.20
C GLN A 141 -14.33 -13.20 11.66
N ARG A 142 -13.58 -12.17 12.07
CA ARG A 142 -13.69 -11.61 13.41
C ARG A 142 -15.07 -11.00 13.66
N GLY A 143 -15.63 -10.29 12.67
CA GLY A 143 -17.00 -9.77 12.71
C GLY A 143 -18.05 -10.88 12.85
N CYS A 144 -17.95 -11.96 12.07
CA CYS A 144 -18.82 -13.12 12.15
C CYS A 144 -18.74 -13.81 13.52
N ASN A 145 -17.53 -13.98 14.05
CA ASN A 145 -17.33 -14.56 15.39
C ASN A 145 -17.95 -13.69 16.48
N TRP A 146 -17.80 -12.36 16.38
CA TRP A 146 -18.44 -11.40 17.30
C TRP A 146 -19.95 -11.48 17.26
N LEU A 147 -20.55 -11.52 16.07
CA LEU A 147 -21.99 -11.65 15.90
C LEU A 147 -22.49 -12.98 16.50
N LYS A 148 -21.78 -14.08 16.25
CA LYS A 148 -22.11 -15.39 16.84
C LYS A 148 -22.05 -15.36 18.37
N ASP A 149 -21.01 -14.78 18.94
CA ASP A 149 -20.87 -14.64 20.41
C ASP A 149 -21.98 -13.77 21.00
N TYR A 150 -22.32 -12.66 20.33
CA TYR A 150 -23.41 -11.79 20.74
C TYR A 150 -24.74 -12.54 20.78
N PHE A 151 -25.09 -13.25 19.71
CA PHE A 151 -26.34 -14.02 19.65
C PHE A 151 -26.37 -15.18 20.66
N THR A 152 -25.22 -15.77 20.97
CA THR A 152 -25.11 -16.80 22.03
C THR A 152 -25.42 -16.22 23.41
N LYS A 153 -24.98 -14.98 23.68
CA LYS A 153 -25.20 -14.29 24.96
C LYS A 153 -26.57 -13.59 25.05
N HIS A 154 -27.22 -13.35 23.92
CA HIS A 154 -28.49 -12.65 23.82
C HIS A 154 -29.50 -13.44 22.96
N PRO A 155 -29.96 -14.62 23.43
CA PRO A 155 -30.82 -15.51 22.64
C PRO A 155 -32.20 -14.89 22.33
N GLN A 156 -32.65 -13.92 23.12
CA GLN A 156 -33.91 -13.19 22.92
C GLN A 156 -33.90 -12.29 21.67
N VAL A 157 -32.73 -12.01 21.09
CA VAL A 157 -32.58 -11.17 19.89
C VAL A 157 -32.90 -11.96 18.61
N TYR A 158 -33.04 -13.29 18.68
CA TYR A 158 -33.49 -14.11 17.56
C TYR A 158 -34.98 -13.90 17.21
N GLU A 159 -35.81 -13.41 18.14
CA GLU A 159 -37.27 -13.34 17.96
C GLU A 159 -37.80 -12.07 17.28
N VAL A 160 -36.94 -11.15 16.85
CA VAL A 160 -37.38 -9.94 16.14
C VAL A 160 -37.02 -9.99 14.66
N GLN A 161 -37.52 -11.01 13.95
CA GLN A 161 -37.71 -10.96 12.49
C GLN A 161 -38.61 -12.10 11.98
N GLU A 162 -39.93 -11.91 12.04
CA GLU A 162 -40.72 -12.21 10.84
C GLU A 162 -40.79 -10.91 10.04
N CYS A 163 -39.86 -10.74 9.10
CA CYS A 163 -40.10 -9.85 7.96
C CYS A 163 -41.07 -10.60 7.03
N GLY A 164 -42.35 -10.27 7.11
CA GLY A 164 -43.32 -10.51 6.04
C GLY A 164 -43.16 -9.52 4.89
#